data_AF-A0A954UZJ9-F1
#
_entry.id   AF-A0A954UZJ9-F1
#
_cell.length_a   1.000
_cell.length_b   1.000
_cell.length_c   1.000
_cell.angle_alpha   90.00
_cell.angle_beta   90.00
_cell.angle_gamma   90.00
#
_symmetry.space_group_name_H-M   'P 1'
#
loop_
_entity.id
_entity.type
_entity.pdbx_description
1 polymer ?
#
loop_
_entity_poly.entity_id
_entity_poly.type
_entity_poly.pdbx_seq_one_letter_code
_entity_poly.pdbx_strand_id
1 'polypeptide(L)'
;MTKHLDVVDSFNLYYSYWQFLVFDSTLGNPGCVWTSGHIRQGFAKRDRTASFATLTQNGWASVTCKRGDIIDLEQYDRVIALTIVVRSD
;
A
#
# COMPACT_ATOMS: atom_id res chain seq x y z
N MET A 1 -4.52 -19.78 20.47
CA MET A 1 -3.32 -19.63 19.62
C MET A 1 -3.43 -18.26 18.97
N THR A 2 -2.77 -17.25 19.54
CA THR A 2 -2.90 -15.85 19.11
C THR A 2 -2.17 -15.69 17.79
N LYS A 3 -2.87 -15.31 16.73
CA LYS A 3 -2.32 -15.23 15.38
C LYS A 3 -1.51 -13.94 15.24
N HIS A 4 -0.20 -13.98 15.41
CA HIS A 4 0.63 -12.79 15.35
C HIS A 4 0.82 -12.28 13.92
N LEU A 5 0.89 -10.95 13.76
CA LEU A 5 1.39 -10.29 12.55
C LEU A 5 2.91 -10.32 12.57
N ASP A 6 3.53 -11.08 11.68
CA ASP A 6 4.97 -11.16 11.57
C ASP A 6 5.50 -10.01 10.70
N VAL A 7 6.47 -9.25 11.22
CA VAL A 7 7.17 -8.25 10.41
C VAL A 7 8.04 -8.98 9.39
N VAL A 8 7.75 -8.79 8.10
CA VAL A 8 8.51 -9.40 7.00
C VAL A 8 9.58 -8.47 6.45
N ASP A 9 9.36 -7.16 6.54
CA ASP A 9 10.33 -6.16 6.09
C ASP A 9 10.11 -4.80 6.78
N SER A 10 11.15 -3.98 6.86
CA SER A 10 11.09 -2.61 7.34
C SER A 10 12.15 -1.75 6.66
N PHE A 11 11.70 -0.66 6.03
CA PHE A 11 12.58 0.22 5.25
C PHE A 11 12.07 1.65 5.21
N ASN A 12 12.94 2.59 4.82
CA ASN A 12 12.56 3.97 4.54
C ASN A 12 12.28 4.13 3.04
N LEU A 13 11.09 4.60 2.72
CA LEU A 13 10.65 4.85 1.35
C LEU A 13 10.63 6.35 1.09
N TYR A 14 11.34 6.79 0.06
CA TYR A 14 11.08 8.10 -0.53
C TYR A 14 9.87 7.99 -1.47
N TYR A 15 8.84 8.80 -1.24
CA TYR A 15 7.67 8.91 -2.09
C TYR A 15 7.58 10.30 -2.73
N SER A 16 6.89 10.37 -3.86
CA SER A 16 6.66 11.59 -4.62
C SER A 16 5.32 11.53 -5.34
N TYR A 17 4.88 12.65 -5.93
CA TYR A 17 3.61 12.75 -6.65
C TYR A 17 2.39 12.35 -5.83
N TRP A 18 2.40 12.67 -4.52
CA TRP A 18 1.33 12.36 -3.57
C TRP A 18 0.97 10.88 -3.50
N GLN A 19 1.88 9.96 -3.84
CA GLN A 19 1.54 8.54 -3.84
C GLN A 19 2.74 7.60 -3.61
N PHE A 20 2.42 6.38 -3.21
CA PHE A 20 3.29 5.21 -3.34
C PHE A 20 2.48 4.02 -3.89
N LEU A 21 3.19 3.02 -4.42
CA LEU A 21 2.57 1.87 -5.06
C LEU A 21 2.96 0.57 -4.35
N VAL A 22 2.01 -0.34 -4.24
CA VAL A 22 2.23 -1.75 -3.92
C VAL A 22 1.84 -2.56 -5.14
N PHE A 23 2.77 -3.32 -5.68
CA PHE A 23 2.57 -4.01 -6.95
C PHE A 23 3.36 -5.31 -7.02
N ASP A 24 2.90 -6.18 -7.88
CA ASP A 24 3.59 -7.40 -8.23
C ASP A 24 4.84 -7.11 -9.09
N SER A 25 5.99 -7.65 -8.68
CA SER A 25 7.29 -7.36 -9.29
C SER A 25 7.39 -7.77 -10.76
N THR A 26 6.54 -8.68 -11.26
CA THR A 26 6.54 -9.06 -12.68
C THR A 26 5.77 -8.07 -13.57
N LEU A 27 5.19 -7.00 -13.03
CA LEU A 27 4.51 -5.97 -13.83
C LEU A 27 5.50 -5.00 -14.46
N GLY A 28 5.51 -4.93 -15.79
CA GLY A 28 6.32 -3.93 -16.51
C GLY A 28 5.84 -2.49 -16.33
N ASN A 29 4.54 -2.27 -16.07
CA ASN A 29 3.98 -0.94 -15.79
C ASN A 29 2.94 -0.99 -14.66
N PRO A 30 3.34 -0.69 -13.41
CA PRO A 30 2.47 -0.76 -12.24
C PRO A 30 1.56 0.46 -12.07
N GLY A 31 1.66 1.47 -12.94
CA GLY A 31 0.89 2.70 -12.85
C GLY A 31 -0.62 2.48 -12.88
N CYS A 32 -1.32 3.32 -12.12
CA CYS A 32 -2.78 3.40 -12.09
C CYS A 32 -3.26 4.73 -12.67
N VAL A 33 -4.40 4.71 -13.37
CA VAL A 33 -5.08 5.93 -13.80
C VAL A 33 -5.91 6.47 -12.64
N TRP A 34 -5.66 7.71 -12.25
CA TRP A 34 -6.38 8.39 -11.18
C TRP A 34 -7.61 9.11 -11.72
N THR A 35 -8.77 8.79 -11.16
CA THR A 35 -10.02 9.51 -11.39
C THR A 35 -10.36 10.34 -10.16
N SER A 36 -11.30 11.28 -10.27
CA SER A 36 -11.79 12.03 -9.10
C SER A 36 -12.37 11.11 -8.01
N GLY A 37 -12.92 9.94 -8.39
CA GLY A 37 -13.36 8.93 -7.43
C GLY A 37 -12.19 8.32 -6.66
N HIS A 38 -11.11 7.96 -7.37
CA HIS A 38 -9.89 7.42 -6.76
C HIS A 38 -9.25 8.41 -5.79
N ILE A 39 -9.18 9.69 -6.16
CA ILE A 39 -8.64 10.75 -5.30
C ILE A 39 -9.44 10.84 -3.99
N ARG A 40 -10.78 10.82 -4.06
CA ARG A 40 -11.63 10.92 -2.86
C ARG A 40 -11.49 9.73 -1.91
N GLN A 41 -11.38 8.50 -2.43
CA GLN A 41 -11.19 7.31 -1.58
C GLN A 41 -9.74 7.11 -1.12
N GLY A 42 -8.79 7.86 -1.69
CA GLY A 42 -7.37 7.81 -1.32
C GLY A 42 -6.57 6.66 -1.92
N PHE A 43 -7.10 5.95 -2.92
CA PHE A 43 -6.36 4.92 -3.66
C PHE A 43 -6.93 4.69 -5.07
N ALA A 44 -6.09 4.16 -5.96
CA ALA A 44 -6.46 3.59 -7.26
C ALA A 44 -5.91 2.16 -7.34
N LYS A 45 -6.61 1.21 -7.98
CA LYS A 45 -6.14 -0.17 -8.10
C LYS A 45 -6.37 -0.77 -9.49
N ARG A 46 -5.57 -1.78 -9.81
CA ARG A 46 -5.76 -2.78 -10.86
C ARG A 46 -5.55 -4.17 -10.22
N ASP A 47 -5.68 -5.25 -10.99
CA ASP A 47 -5.62 -6.61 -10.44
C ASP A 47 -4.34 -6.92 -9.62
N ARG A 48 -3.19 -6.39 -10.03
CA ARG A 48 -1.87 -6.72 -9.46
C ARG A 48 -1.11 -5.50 -8.93
N THR A 49 -1.80 -4.37 -8.76
CA THR A 49 -1.19 -3.12 -8.28
C THR A 49 -2.23 -2.24 -7.59
N ALA A 50 -1.81 -1.55 -6.55
CA ALA A 50 -2.55 -0.50 -5.88
C ALA A 50 -1.63 0.71 -5.69
N SER A 51 -2.14 1.89 -6.02
CA SER A 51 -1.52 3.17 -5.68
C SER A 51 -2.29 3.84 -4.56
N PHE A 52 -1.59 4.28 -3.53
CA PHE A 52 -2.16 4.90 -2.33
C PHE A 52 -1.78 6.36 -2.29
N ALA A 53 -2.75 7.22 -2.00
CA ALA A 53 -2.52 8.65 -1.85
C ALA A 53 -1.88 8.95 -0.49
N THR A 54 -0.81 9.74 -0.49
CA THR A 54 -0.15 10.25 0.71
C THR A 54 -0.74 11.58 1.15
N LEU A 55 -0.51 11.97 2.42
CA LEU A 55 -0.99 13.23 2.98
C LEU A 55 -0.16 14.46 2.55
N THR A 56 1.03 14.23 2.00
CA THR A 56 1.93 15.26 1.50
C THR A 56 2.41 14.90 0.09
N GLN A 57 2.94 15.89 -0.63
CA GLN A 57 3.38 15.72 -2.02
C GLN A 57 4.55 14.76 -2.19
N ASN A 58 5.53 14.82 -1.30
CA ASN A 58 6.76 14.05 -1.36
C ASN A 58 7.43 14.05 0.01
N GLY A 59 8.29 13.06 0.26
CA GLY A 59 9.02 12.94 1.51
C GLY A 59 9.52 11.53 1.75
N TRP A 60 10.04 11.31 2.96
CA TRP A 60 10.41 10.00 3.45
C TRP A 60 9.34 9.46 4.40
N ALA A 61 9.02 8.17 4.27
CA ALA A 61 8.17 7.45 5.20
C ALA A 61 8.88 6.17 5.66
N SER A 62 8.73 5.84 6.93
CA SER A 62 9.09 4.52 7.43
C SER A 62 7.95 3.54 7.11
N VAL A 63 8.28 2.46 6.42
CA VAL A 63 7.34 1.43 5.95
C VAL A 63 7.64 0.14 6.69
N THR A 64 6.60 -0.46 7.28
CA THR A 64 6.69 -1.79 7.89
C THR A 64 5.71 -2.72 7.20
N CYS A 65 6.23 -3.75 6.56
CA CYS A 65 5.44 -4.80 5.94
C CYS A 65 5.21 -5.91 6.97
N LYS A 66 3.95 -6.29 7.18
CA LYS A 66 3.57 -7.39 8.07
C LYS A 66 2.78 -8.44 7.31
N ARG A 67 2.93 -9.71 7.69
CA ARG A 67 2.19 -10.85 7.12
C ARG A 67 1.45 -11.57 8.24
N GLY A 68 0.20 -11.93 8.00
CA GLY A 68 -0.65 -12.64 8.95
C GLY A 68 -2.07 -12.09 8.97
N ASP A 69 -2.84 -12.51 9.96
CA ASP A 69 -4.18 -11.98 10.18
C ASP A 69 -4.10 -10.63 10.86
N ILE A 70 -4.87 -9.66 10.35
CA ILE A 70 -4.99 -8.35 10.99
C ILE A 70 -5.79 -8.52 12.28
N ILE A 71 -5.08 -8.53 13.41
CA ILE A 71 -5.64 -8.43 14.76
C ILE A 71 -5.22 -7.08 15.33
N ASP A 72 -6.18 -6.35 15.89
CA ASP A 72 -6.01 -5.04 16.54
C ASP A 72 -5.27 -4.00 15.69
N LEU A 73 -6.06 -3.28 14.87
CA LEU A 73 -5.57 -2.06 14.25
C LEU A 73 -5.44 -0.98 15.33
N GLU A 74 -4.21 -0.49 15.56
CA GLU A 74 -3.92 0.67 16.41
C GLU A 74 -4.64 1.95 15.92
N GLN A 75 -4.47 3.06 16.63
CA GLN A 75 -4.99 4.36 16.20
C GLN A 75 -4.27 4.83 14.91
N TYR A 76 -4.91 4.62 13.76
CA TYR A 76 -4.45 5.11 12.46
C TYR A 76 -5.28 6.31 12.00
N ASP A 77 -4.63 7.32 11.40
CA ASP A 77 -5.32 8.45 10.75
C ASP A 77 -6.20 7.99 9.56
N ARG A 78 -5.77 6.92 8.88
CA ARG A 78 -6.48 6.33 7.74
C ARG A 78 -6.16 4.84 7.62
N VAL A 79 -7.19 4.05 7.36
CA VAL A 79 -7.07 2.61 7.01
C VAL A 79 -7.66 2.39 5.63
N ILE A 80 -6.91 1.71 4.76
CA ILE A 80 -7.38 1.29 3.43
C ILE A 80 -7.22 -0.23 3.34
N ALA A 81 -8.33 -0.93 3.12
CA ALA A 81 -8.35 -2.38 2.91
C ALA A 81 -8.72 -2.69 1.45
N LEU A 82 -7.86 -3.44 0.78
CA LEU A 82 -8.08 -3.89 -0.59
C LEU A 82 -7.37 -5.22 -0.86
N THR A 83 -7.76 -5.89 -1.93
CA THR A 83 -7.12 -7.10 -2.43
C THR A 83 -6.36 -6.79 -3.70
N ILE A 84 -5.15 -7.33 -3.81
CA ILE A 84 -4.37 -7.44 -5.04
C ILE A 84 -3.96 -8.90 -5.24
N VAL A 85 -3.72 -9.27 -6.49
CA VAL A 85 -3.15 -10.56 -6.86
C VAL A 85 -1.63 -10.43 -6.89
N VAL A 86 -0.95 -11.33 -6.18
CA VAL A 86 0.51 -11.49 -6.21
C VAL A 86 0.81 -12.85 -6.84
N ARG A 87 1.63 -12.86 -7.88
CA ARG A 87 2.09 -14.05 -8.64
C ARG A 87 3.60 -14.18 -8.68
N SER A 88 4.35 -13.19 -8.21
CA SER A 88 5.78 -13.34 -7.98
C SER A 88 6.00 -14.36 -6.86
N ASP A 89 6.92 -15.30 -7.09
CA ASP A 89 7.32 -16.34 -6.13
C ASP A 89 8.16 -15.78 -4.97
#